data_AF-A0A976LCC5-F1
#
_entry.id   AF-A0A976LCC5-F1
#
_cell.length_a   1.000
_cell.length_b   1.000
_cell.length_c   1.000
_cell.angle_alpha   90.00
_cell.angle_beta   90.00
_cell.angle_gamma   90.00
#
_symmetry.space_group_name_H-M   'P 1'
#
loop_
_entity.id
_entity.type
_entity.pdbx_description
1 polymer ?
#
loop_
_entity_poly.entity_id
_entity_poly.type
_entity_poly.pdbx_seq_one_letter_code
_entity_poly.pdbx_strand_id
1 'polypeptide(L)'
;MGPLPPESPLIAMARQLITLTRQLTNQLLALAQAAGPRGLSGVISGTPGQLLHFHAVNPALAPAKTALEARLAALGEKITATVHSYDDGLPTLQR
;
A
#
# COMPACT_ATOMS: atom_id res chain seq x y z
N MET A 1 1.87 44.24 11.65
CA MET A 1 2.10 42.86 11.14
C MET A 1 2.57 42.04 12.32
N GLY A 2 1.70 41.21 12.90
CA GLY A 2 2.08 40.35 14.02
C GLY A 2 2.87 39.12 13.51
N PRO A 3 3.81 38.57 14.29
CA PRO A 3 4.51 37.35 13.93
C PRO A 3 3.53 36.17 13.88
N LEU A 4 3.70 35.31 12.86
CA LEU A 4 2.95 34.06 12.69
C LEU A 4 3.24 33.12 13.88
N PRO A 5 2.23 32.41 14.41
CA PRO A 5 2.42 31.49 15.53
C PRO A 5 3.28 30.29 15.13
N PRO A 6 4.04 29.70 16.08
CA PRO A 6 4.86 28.53 15.84
C PRO A 6 3.99 27.36 15.39
N GLU A 7 4.35 26.76 14.27
CA GLU A 7 3.69 25.58 13.71
C GLU A 7 3.57 24.51 14.80
N SER A 8 2.33 24.13 15.11
CA SER A 8 2.04 23.12 16.13
C SER A 8 2.72 21.79 15.78
N PRO A 9 3.38 21.10 16.73
CA PRO A 9 4.11 19.85 16.49
C PRO A 9 3.22 18.63 16.15
N LEU A 10 1.95 18.83 15.79
CA LEU A 10 0.95 17.78 15.59
C LEU A 10 0.81 17.29 14.15
N ILE A 11 1.62 17.77 13.20
CA ILE A 11 1.63 17.22 11.83
C ILE A 11 3.07 17.04 11.32
N ALA A 12 3.91 16.38 12.12
CA ALA A 12 5.00 15.61 11.53
C ALA A 12 4.43 14.25 11.07
N MET A 13 3.49 14.28 10.13
CA MET A 13 3.06 13.06 9.43
C MET A 13 4.26 12.64 8.60
N ALA A 14 5.05 11.69 9.12
CA ALA A 14 6.20 11.15 8.40
C ALA A 14 5.68 10.59 7.08
N ARG A 15 5.82 11.37 5.99
CA ARG A 15 5.52 10.92 4.63
C ARG A 15 6.52 9.83 4.31
N GLN A 16 6.19 8.59 4.63
CA GLN A 16 6.95 7.43 4.20
C GLN A 16 6.77 7.35 2.68
N LEU A 17 7.80 7.76 1.95
CA LEU A 17 7.82 7.70 0.50
C LEU A 17 8.06 6.25 0.10
N ILE A 18 7.12 5.69 -0.64
CA ILE A 18 7.21 4.35 -1.17
C ILE A 18 7.55 4.45 -2.65
N THR A 19 8.74 3.99 -3.03
CA THR A 19 9.15 3.97 -4.44
C THR A 19 8.65 2.69 -5.09
N LEU A 20 7.73 2.84 -6.03
CA LEU A 20 7.23 1.78 -6.90
C LEU A 20 7.97 1.81 -8.23
N THR A 21 8.34 0.65 -8.77
CA THR A 21 8.82 0.58 -10.16
C THR A 21 7.65 0.86 -11.11
N ARG A 22 7.92 1.52 -12.24
CA ARG A 22 6.89 1.76 -13.28
C ARG A 22 6.22 0.46 -13.73
N GLN A 23 6.99 -0.64 -13.80
CA GLN A 23 6.47 -1.96 -14.13
C GLN A 23 5.41 -2.41 -13.12
N LEU A 24 5.71 -2.33 -11.82
CA LEU A 24 4.78 -2.77 -10.78
C LEU A 24 3.53 -1.87 -10.74
N THR A 25 3.68 -0.56 -10.93
CA THR A 25 2.55 0.36 -11.08
C THR A 25 1.63 -0.03 -12.23
N ASN A 26 2.18 -0.36 -13.40
CA ASN A 26 1.40 -0.80 -14.56
C ASN A 26 0.71 -2.15 -14.32
N GLN A 27 1.38 -3.08 -13.62
CA GLN A 27 0.78 -4.36 -13.25
C GLN A 27 -0.40 -4.16 -12.30
N LEU A 28 -0.27 -3.29 -11.29
CA LEU A 28 -1.37 -2.96 -10.36
C LEU A 28 -2.56 -2.34 -11.12
N LEU A 29 -2.29 -1.45 -12.06
CA LEU A 29 -3.35 -0.83 -12.87
C LEU A 29 -4.06 -1.87 -13.74
N ALA A 30 -3.33 -2.76 -14.40
CA ALA A 30 -3.90 -3.83 -15.20
C ALA A 30 -4.74 -4.80 -14.36
N LEU A 31 -4.27 -5.14 -13.16
CA LEU A 31 -5.00 -6.00 -12.21
C LEU A 31 -6.26 -5.31 -11.69
N ALA A 32 -6.22 -4.00 -11.42
CA ALA A 32 -7.39 -3.22 -11.02
C ALA A 32 -8.44 -3.17 -12.14
N GLN A 33 -8.02 -2.95 -13.38
CA GLN A 33 -8.91 -2.99 -14.55
C GLN A 33 -9.52 -4.38 -14.77
N ALA A 34 -8.73 -5.45 -14.59
CA ALA A 34 -9.20 -6.82 -14.72
C ALA A 34 -10.14 -7.24 -13.58
N ALA A 35 -9.97 -6.68 -12.38
CA ALA A 35 -10.84 -6.95 -11.24
C ALA A 35 -12.25 -6.36 -11.43
N GLY A 36 -12.37 -5.27 -12.21
CA GLY A 36 -13.62 -4.58 -12.49
C GLY A 36 -14.39 -4.25 -11.20
N PRO A 37 -15.73 -4.40 -11.16
CA PRO A 37 -16.58 -3.98 -10.05
C PRO A 37 -16.32 -4.71 -8.72
N ARG A 38 -15.49 -5.75 -8.73
CA ARG A 38 -15.09 -6.48 -7.51
C ARG A 38 -13.99 -5.76 -6.74
N GLY A 39 -13.26 -4.85 -7.40
CA GLY A 39 -12.09 -4.18 -6.85
C GLY A 39 -10.88 -5.11 -6.67
N LEU A 40 -9.68 -4.55 -6.82
CA LEU A 40 -8.43 -5.17 -6.45
C LEU A 40 -8.17 -4.91 -4.98
N SER A 41 -7.90 -5.97 -4.22
CA SER A 41 -7.36 -5.86 -2.86
C SER A 41 -6.15 -6.77 -2.73
N GLY A 42 -5.12 -6.27 -2.05
CA GLY A 42 -3.91 -7.02 -1.82
C GLY A 42 -2.89 -6.26 -0.98
N VAL A 43 -1.71 -6.84 -0.90
CA VAL A 43 -0.58 -6.25 -0.17
C VAL A 43 0.65 -6.20 -1.05
N ILE A 44 1.50 -5.22 -0.80
CA ILE A 44 2.83 -5.15 -1.37
C ILE A 44 3.81 -5.64 -0.31
N SER A 45 4.70 -6.54 -0.71
CA SER A 45 5.83 -6.97 0.08
C SER A 45 7.13 -6.34 -0.43
N GLY A 46 8.07 -6.15 0.49
CA GLY A 46 9.38 -5.64 0.16
C GLY A 46 10.33 -5.67 1.34
N THR A 47 11.54 -5.21 1.06
CA THR A 47 12.59 -4.95 2.04
C THR A 47 12.68 -3.44 2.26
N PRO A 48 13.31 -2.96 3.36
CA PRO A 48 13.52 -1.52 3.56
C PRO A 48 14.20 -0.89 2.34
N GLY A 49 13.51 0.04 1.67
CA GLY A 49 14.01 0.75 0.49
C GLY A 49 13.66 0.13 -0.88
N GLN A 50 13.07 -1.06 -0.93
CA GLN A 50 12.56 -1.64 -2.19
C GLN A 50 11.24 -2.38 -2.00
N LEU A 51 10.27 -2.04 -2.84
CA LEU A 51 9.11 -2.88 -3.06
C LEU A 51 9.42 -3.94 -4.10
N LEU A 52 9.08 -5.19 -3.78
CA LEU A 52 9.46 -6.33 -4.61
C LEU A 52 8.24 -6.91 -5.30
N HIS A 53 7.16 -7.22 -4.56
CA HIS A 53 6.06 -8.02 -5.11
C HIS A 53 4.68 -7.55 -4.63
N PHE A 54 3.69 -7.70 -5.52
CA PHE A 54 2.27 -7.55 -5.17
C PHE A 54 1.64 -8.93 -4.97
N HIS A 55 0.90 -9.08 -3.87
CA HIS A 55 0.17 -10.29 -3.53
C HIS A 55 -1.33 -9.97 -3.51
N ALA A 56 -2.05 -10.54 -4.48
CA ALA A 56 -3.51 -10.50 -4.50
C ALA A 56 -4.03 -11.41 -3.38
N VAL A 57 -4.41 -10.80 -2.26
CA VAL A 57 -5.00 -11.48 -1.10
C VAL A 57 -6.12 -10.61 -0.60
N ASN A 58 -7.21 -11.22 -0.11
CA ASN A 58 -8.17 -10.47 0.68
C ASN A 58 -7.58 -10.32 2.10
N PRO A 59 -7.06 -9.15 2.49
CA PRO A 59 -6.45 -8.98 3.81
C PRO A 59 -7.45 -9.13 4.96
N ALA A 60 -8.77 -9.10 4.67
CA ALA A 60 -9.82 -9.39 5.65
C ALA A 60 -9.87 -10.87 6.06
N LEU A 61 -9.22 -11.76 5.30
CA LEU A 61 -9.08 -13.17 5.66
C LEU A 61 -7.81 -13.37 6.50
N ALA A 62 -7.96 -13.33 7.83
CA ALA A 62 -6.87 -13.51 8.78
C ALA A 62 -5.97 -14.74 8.49
N PRO A 63 -6.50 -15.93 8.14
CA PRO A 63 -5.65 -17.08 7.84
C PRO A 63 -4.76 -16.88 6.61
N ALA A 64 -5.29 -16.20 5.57
CA ALA A 64 -4.54 -15.92 4.34
C ALA A 64 -3.43 -14.90 4.59
N LYS A 65 -3.69 -13.90 5.45
CA LYS A 65 -2.70 -12.91 5.86
C LYS A 65 -1.56 -13.57 6.64
N THR A 66 -1.86 -14.40 7.65
CA THR A 66 -0.82 -15.05 8.47
C THR A 66 0.06 -16.00 7.65
N ALA A 67 -0.53 -16.78 6.73
CA ALA A 67 0.23 -17.64 5.84
C ALA A 67 1.15 -16.84 4.90
N LEU A 68 0.68 -15.70 4.41
CA LEU A 68 1.49 -14.79 3.60
C LEU A 68 2.63 -14.17 4.40
N GLU A 69 2.36 -13.66 5.60
CA GLU A 69 3.38 -13.07 6.48
C GLU A 69 4.49 -14.08 6.83
N ALA A 70 4.13 -15.33 7.11
CA ALA A 70 5.11 -16.39 7.35
C ALA A 70 5.99 -16.66 6.11
N ARG A 71 5.40 -16.68 4.92
CA ARG A 71 6.14 -16.84 3.65
C ARG A 71 7.07 -15.66 3.38
N LEU A 72 6.61 -14.44 3.62
CA LEU A 72 7.43 -13.23 3.44
C LEU A 72 8.58 -13.19 4.44
N ALA A 73 8.34 -13.55 5.70
CA ALA A 73 9.38 -13.64 6.72
C ALA A 73 10.48 -14.65 6.33
N ALA A 74 10.11 -15.80 5.75
CA ALA A 74 11.08 -16.77 5.23
C ALA A 74 11.93 -16.23 4.06
N LEU A 75 11.41 -15.25 3.32
CA LEU A 75 12.12 -14.55 2.23
C LEU A 75 12.87 -13.30 2.71
N GLY A 76 12.82 -12.97 4.01
CA GLY A 76 13.38 -11.72 4.54
C GLY A 76 12.60 -10.46 4.13
N GLU A 77 11.38 -10.64 3.62
CA GLU A 77 10.48 -9.56 3.23
C GLU A 77 9.42 -9.30 4.31
N LYS A 78 8.81 -8.12 4.25
CA LYS A 78 7.64 -7.78 5.07
C LYS A 78 6.56 -7.12 4.23
N ILE A 79 5.32 -7.13 4.72
CA ILE A 79 4.26 -6.30 4.16
C ILE A 79 4.63 -4.83 4.42
N THR A 80 4.70 -4.04 3.35
CA THR A 80 5.06 -2.62 3.41
C THR A 80 3.88 -1.71 3.11
N ALA A 81 2.91 -2.18 2.34
CA ALA A 81 1.71 -1.43 1.99
C ALA A 81 0.53 -2.36 1.70
N THR A 82 -0.67 -1.84 1.87
CA THR A 82 -1.93 -2.40 1.38
C THR A 82 -2.37 -1.64 0.12
N VAL A 83 -2.92 -2.36 -0.86
CA VAL A 83 -3.42 -1.78 -2.11
C VAL A 83 -4.89 -2.11 -2.24
N HIS A 84 -5.67 -1.09 -2.57
CA HIS A 84 -7.09 -1.17 -2.85
C HIS A 84 -7.38 -0.34 -4.11
N SER A 85 -8.13 -0.90 -5.06
CA SER A 85 -8.68 -0.11 -6.17
C SER A 85 -10.08 0.38 -5.83
N TYR A 86 -10.44 1.53 -6.40
CA TYR A 86 -11.76 2.14 -6.28
C TYR A 86 -12.42 2.16 -7.65
N ASP A 87 -13.71 1.83 -7.70
CA ASP A 87 -14.47 1.73 -8.96
C ASP A 87 -14.78 3.11 -9.55
N ASP A 88 -15.11 4.07 -8.68
CA ASP A 88 -15.58 5.40 -9.10
C ASP A 88 -15.12 6.44 -8.06
N GLY A 89 -13.96 7.07 -8.31
CA GLY A 89 -13.45 8.15 -7.47
C GLY A 89 -11.93 8.23 -7.36
N LEU A 90 -11.42 9.45 -7.16
CA LEU A 90 -10.02 9.67 -6.78
C LEU A 90 -9.71 8.88 -5.50
N PRO A 91 -8.53 8.23 -5.38
CA PRO A 91 -8.12 7.58 -4.15
C PRO A 91 -8.09 8.64 -3.05
N THR A 92 -9.07 8.59 -2.15
CA THR A 92 -9.12 9.46 -0.98
C THR A 92 -8.33 8.79 0.13
N LEU A 93 -7.36 9.51 0.69
CA LEU A 93 -6.72 9.12 1.94
C LEU A 93 -7.81 9.11 3.01
N GLN A 94 -8.34 7.93 3.35
CA GLN A 94 -9.18 7.82 4.53
C GLN A 94 -8.30 8.06 5.76
N ARG A 95 -8.69 9.08 6.52
CA ARG A 95 -8.07 9.51 7.78
C ARG A 95 -8.38 8.53 8.90
#